data_AF-A0A7C7Y422-F1
#
_entry.id   AF-A0A7C7Y422-F1
#
_cell.length_a   1.000
_cell.length_b   1.000
_cell.length_c   1.000
_cell.angle_alpha   90.00
_cell.angle_beta   90.00
_cell.angle_gamma   90.00
#
_symmetry.space_group_name_H-M   'P 1'
#
loop_
_entity.id
_entity.type
_entity.pdbx_description
1 polymer ?
#
loop_
_entity_poly.entity_id
_entity_poly.type
_entity_poly.pdbx_seq_one_letter_code
_entity_poly.pdbx_strand_id
1 'polypeptide(L)' 'MSSFVPEKGLMAAMGPVLFGVAFLAPLIAQSLEAASLPVPFDLEPIDVGLGVGLILGVIAALRGRWI' A
#
# COMPACT_ATOMS: atom_id res chain seq x y z
N MET A 1 31.85 22.42 10.05
CA MET A 1 30.99 21.26 10.36
C MET A 1 29.60 21.55 9.81
N SER A 2 29.32 21.25 8.53
CA SER A 2 27.94 21.17 8.06
C SER A 2 27.48 19.74 8.32
N SER A 3 26.51 19.58 9.22
CA SER A 3 25.80 18.32 9.37
C SER A 3 25.03 18.08 8.08
N PHE A 4 25.47 17.10 7.29
CA PHE A 4 24.67 16.50 6.23
C PHE A 4 23.38 15.99 6.89
N VAL A 5 22.32 16.78 6.78
CA VAL A 5 20.96 16.32 7.07
C VAL A 5 20.62 15.43 5.89
N PRO A 6 20.51 14.09 6.06
CA PRO A 6 20.09 13.25 4.96
C PRO A 6 18.69 13.73 4.58
N GLU A 7 18.56 14.25 3.36
CA GLU A 7 17.27 14.43 2.72
C GLU A 7 16.54 13.10 2.92
N LYS A 8 15.44 13.10 3.68
CA LYS A 8 14.61 11.90 3.80
C LYS A 8 14.05 11.67 2.40
N GLY A 9 14.79 10.93 1.60
CA GLY A 9 14.58 10.83 0.17
C GLY A 9 13.16 10.34 -0.07
N LEU A 10 12.56 10.79 -1.18
CA LEU A 10 11.23 10.38 -1.64
C LEU A 10 10.96 8.88 -1.45
N MET A 11 11.98 8.04 -1.63
CA MET A 11 11.98 6.59 -1.35
C MET A 11 11.54 6.22 0.08
N ALA A 12 12.03 6.90 1.11
CA ALA A 12 11.67 6.64 2.51
C ALA A 12 10.22 7.06 2.81
N ALA A 13 9.73 8.12 2.17
CA ALA A 13 8.33 8.54 2.28
C ALA A 13 7.37 7.65 1.46
N MET A 14 7.82 7.14 0.31
CA MET A 14 7.01 6.30 -0.59
C MET A 14 7.08 4.81 -0.24
N GLY A 15 8.02 4.37 0.59
CA GLY A 15 8.19 2.97 0.97
C GLY A 15 6.89 2.28 1.39
N PRO A 16 6.06 2.88 2.27
CA PRO A 16 4.77 2.31 2.65
C PRO A 16 3.77 2.21 1.49
N VAL A 17 3.76 3.20 0.58
CA VAL A 17 2.90 3.19 -0.61
C VAL A 17 3.33 2.09 -1.58
N LEU A 18 4.63 1.96 -1.84
CA LEU A 18 5.17 0.92 -2.70
C LEU A 18 4.91 -0.47 -2.11
N PHE A 19 5.05 -0.65 -0.80
CA PHE A 19 4.67 -1.89 -0.13
C PHE A 19 3.17 -2.17 -0.26
N GLY A 20 2.33 -1.14 -0.06
CA GLY A 20 0.89 -1.22 -0.24
C GLY A 20 0.48 -1.72 -1.63
N VAL A 21 1.08 -1.17 -2.67
CA VAL A 21 0.74 -1.52 -4.07
C VAL A 21 1.42 -2.82 -4.52
N ALA A 22 2.70 -3.01 -4.22
CA ALA A 22 3.47 -4.14 -4.75
C ALA A 22 3.28 -5.44 -3.95
N PHE A 23 2.91 -5.37 -2.67
CA PHE A 23 2.76 -6.54 -1.80
C PHE A 23 1.35 -6.67 -1.22
N LEU A 24 0.82 -5.61 -0.60
CA LEU A 24 -0.47 -5.70 0.09
C LEU A 24 -1.63 -5.87 -0.90
N ALA A 25 -1.61 -5.19 -2.04
CA ALA A 25 -2.63 -5.33 -3.07
C ALA A 25 -2.78 -6.77 -3.61
N PRO A 26 -1.73 -7.44 -4.12
CA PRO A 26 -1.85 -8.83 -4.59
C PRO A 26 -2.18 -9.80 -3.44
N LEU A 27 -1.74 -9.53 -2.21
CA LEU A 27 -2.14 -10.35 -1.05
C LEU A 27 -3.65 -10.26 -0.77
N ILE A 28 -4.21 -9.04 -0.81
CA ILE A 28 -5.65 -8.82 -0.63
C ILE A 28 -6.44 -9.49 -1.76
N ALA A 29 -6.03 -9.29 -3.01
CA ALA A 29 -6.68 -9.91 -4.17
C ALA A 29 -6.73 -11.44 -4.04
N GLN A 30 -5.58 -12.07 -3.77
CA GLN A 30 -5.51 -13.52 -3.55
C GLN A 30 -6.32 -13.98 -2.35
N SER A 31 -6.39 -13.17 -1.29
CA SER A 31 -7.22 -13.50 -0.12
C SER A 31 -8.72 -13.44 -0.44
N LEU A 32 -9.16 -12.47 -1.24
CA LEU A 32 -10.55 -12.37 -1.72
C LEU A 32 -10.93 -13.56 -2.59
N GLU A 33 -10.05 -13.92 -3.54
CA GLU A 33 -10.21 -15.10 -4.40
C GLU A 33 -10.26 -16.39 -3.59
N ALA A 34 -9.30 -16.58 -2.67
CA ALA A 34 -9.23 -17.76 -1.81
C ALA A 34 -10.45 -17.90 -0.89
N ALA A 35 -11.00 -16.77 -0.43
CA ALA A 35 -12.22 -16.74 0.37
C ALA A 35 -13.51 -16.81 -0.46
N SER A 36 -13.41 -16.85 -1.80
CA SER A 36 -14.55 -16.77 -2.72
C SER A 36 -15.49 -15.60 -2.40
N LEU A 37 -14.91 -14.48 -1.97
CA LEU A 37 -15.68 -13.29 -1.60
C LEU A 37 -16.13 -12.56 -2.86
N PRO A 38 -17.45 -12.31 -3.03
CA PRO A 38 -17.93 -11.57 -4.18
C PRO A 38 -17.46 -10.12 -4.10
N VAL A 39 -16.86 -9.63 -5.18
CA VAL A 39 -16.47 -8.23 -5.32
C VAL A 39 -17.62 -7.47 -5.98
N PRO A 40 -18.12 -6.38 -5.37
CA PRO A 40 -19.20 -5.58 -5.95
C PRO A 40 -18.70 -4.69 -7.11
N PHE A 41 -19.64 -4.16 -7.90
CA PHE A 41 -19.38 -3.19 -8.98
C PHE A 41 -18.60 -3.72 -10.19
N ASP A 42 -18.64 -5.04 -10.45
CA ASP A 42 -17.95 -5.67 -11.58
C ASP A 42 -16.42 -5.43 -11.58
N LEU A 43 -15.87 -5.18 -10.38
CA LEU A 43 -14.43 -4.99 -10.17
C LEU A 43 -13.73 -6.34 -10.04
N GLU A 44 -12.49 -6.40 -10.48
CA GLU A 44 -11.64 -7.54 -10.23
C GLU A 44 -11.08 -7.47 -8.79
N PRO A 45 -10.77 -8.62 -8.15
CA PRO A 45 -10.14 -8.66 -6.83
C PRO A 45 -8.88 -7.80 -6.72
N ILE A 46 -8.13 -7.66 -7.83
CA ILE A 46 -6.93 -6.82 -7.89
C ILE A 46 -7.25 -5.33 -7.76
N ASP A 47 -8.39 -4.86 -8.27
CA ASP A 47 -8.79 -3.45 -8.14
C ASP A 47 -9.04 -3.09 -6.68
N VAL A 48 -9.69 -3.99 -5.94
CA VAL A 48 -9.90 -3.85 -4.49
C VAL A 48 -8.56 -3.85 -3.76
N GLY A 49 -7.68 -4.80 -4.10
CA GLY A 49 -6.34 -4.88 -3.54
C GLY A 49 -5.55 -3.59 -3.76
N LEU A 50 -5.54 -3.06 -4.98
CA LEU A 50 -4.84 -1.83 -5.34
C LEU A 50 -5.42 -0.63 -4.60
N GLY A 51 -6.75 -0.50 -4.53
CA GLY A 51 -7.41 0.57 -3.80
C GLY A 51 -7.05 0.57 -2.32
N VAL A 52 -7.22 -0.58 -1.65
CA VAL A 52 -6.91 -0.73 -0.23
C VAL A 52 -5.41 -0.56 0.04
N GLY A 53 -4.56 -1.20 -0.76
CA GLY A 53 -3.11 -1.13 -0.65
C GLY A 53 -2.58 0.30 -0.81
N LEU A 54 -3.08 1.03 -1.80
CA LEU A 54 -2.72 2.43 -2.02
C LEU A 54 -3.19 3.32 -0.86
N ILE A 55 -4.46 3.20 -0.43
CA ILE A 55 -5.02 4.02 0.66
C ILE A 55 -4.26 3.79 1.96
N LEU A 56 -4.05 2.53 2.36
CA LEU A 56 -3.33 2.19 3.59
C LEU A 56 -1.85 2.60 3.50
N GLY A 57 -1.21 2.39 2.35
CA GLY A 57 0.17 2.82 2.13
C GLY A 57 0.34 4.33 2.24
N VAL A 58 -0.59 5.12 1.69
CA VAL A 58 -0.60 6.58 1.84
C VAL A 58 -0.81 6.98 3.30
N ILE A 59 -1.78 6.37 4.00
CA ILE A 59 -2.02 6.65 5.41
C ILE A 59 -0.78 6.33 6.26
N ALA A 60 -0.12 5.20 6.00
CA ALA A 60 1.09 4.78 6.71
C ALA A 60 2.28 5.71 6.42
N ALA A 61 2.44 6.15 5.17
CA ALA A 61 3.43 7.15 4.78
C ALA A 61 3.22 8.48 5.51
N LEU A 62 1.97 8.96 5.60
CA LEU A 62 1.63 10.20 6.29
C LEU A 62 1.80 10.08 7.82
N ARG A 63 1.47 8.93 8.41
CA ARG A 63 1.66 8.66 9.85
C ARG A 63 3.11 8.33 10.22
N GLY A 64 3.94 7.97 9.25
CA GLY A 64 5.29 7.45 9.45
C GLY A 64 5.34 6.06 10.11
N ARG A 65 4.21 5.35 10.18
CA ARG A 65 4.07 4.00 10.77
C ARG A 65 2.78 3.32 10.31
N TRP A 66 2.76 1.99 10.39
CA TRP A 66 1.62 1.16 9.99
C TRP A 66 0.56 0.95 11.09
N ILE A 67 0.92 1.11 12.37
CA ILE A 67 0.04 0.91 13.55
C ILE A 67 -0.15 2.24 14.27
#